data_AF-A0A180FEX8-F1
#
_entry.id   AF-A0A180FEX8-F1
#
_cell.length_a   1.000
_cell.length_b   1.000
_cell.length_c   1.000
_cell.angle_alpha   90.00
_cell.angle_beta   90.00
_cell.angle_gamma   90.00
#
_symmetry.space_group_name_H-M   'P 1'
#
loop_
_entity.id
_entity.type
_entity.pdbx_description
1 polymer ?
#
loop_
_entity_poly.entity_id
_entity_poly.type
_entity_poly.pdbx_seq_one_letter_code
_entity_poly.pdbx_strand_id
1 'polypeptide(L)'
;MYKKGKYQESDRMSDLICGNYPMLLVMSRFGIALGFGEKNIGEVCRQNQVDTCTFLTVVNFLAEDAPAESADFSLEELMRYLHNAHDYFLRFRLPNLRAKLAEAVTDCPDDVAFVIRKFFDEYAAEVDKHMSYEEKVVFPYVRSLLKGEKSGKYSISIFSKRHDRIDLKIAELKNILIKYYPGAGSDALNGVLFGIFATEEDLLSHNRVEDCLFVPAITTLELQ
;
A
#
# COMPACT_ATOMS: atom_id res chain seq x y z
N MET A 1 -15.65 13.95 -11.13
CA MET A 1 -16.83 13.15 -10.72
C MET A 1 -16.39 11.70 -10.71
N TYR A 2 -16.53 11.01 -9.58
CA TYR A 2 -16.27 9.57 -9.51
C TYR A 2 -17.22 8.82 -10.44
N LYS A 3 -16.71 7.85 -11.20
CA LYS A 3 -17.55 6.92 -11.98
C LYS A 3 -18.48 6.20 -11.00
N LYS A 4 -19.77 6.11 -11.33
CA LYS A 4 -20.70 5.24 -10.62
C LYS A 4 -20.62 3.84 -11.24
N GLY A 5 -20.15 2.86 -10.47
CA GLY A 5 -20.03 1.46 -10.87
C GLY A 5 -18.62 1.05 -11.32
N LYS A 6 -18.42 -0.27 -11.43
CA LYS A 6 -17.12 -0.91 -11.66
C LYS A 6 -16.42 -0.39 -12.93
N TYR A 7 -15.11 -0.24 -12.84
CA TYR A 7 -14.22 -0.07 -13.98
C TYR A 7 -14.16 -1.35 -14.81
N GLN A 8 -14.08 -1.16 -16.13
CA GLN A 8 -14.04 -2.19 -17.16
C GLN A 8 -12.85 -1.94 -18.09
N GLU A 9 -12.45 -2.96 -18.84
CA GLU A 9 -11.31 -2.85 -19.76
C GLU A 9 -11.44 -1.72 -20.78
N SER A 10 -12.67 -1.40 -21.19
CA SER A 10 -13.00 -0.38 -22.19
C SER A 10 -12.95 1.06 -21.66
N ASP A 11 -12.88 1.26 -20.34
CA ASP A 11 -12.74 2.58 -19.76
C ASP A 11 -11.34 3.14 -20.04
N ARG A 12 -11.23 4.46 -20.19
CA ARG A 12 -9.94 5.13 -20.37
C ARG A 12 -9.11 5.07 -19.09
N MET A 13 -7.83 4.71 -19.21
CA MET A 13 -6.91 4.68 -18.07
C MET A 13 -6.74 6.09 -17.45
N SER A 14 -6.78 7.14 -18.28
CA SER A 14 -6.75 8.53 -17.82
C SER A 14 -7.93 8.87 -16.93
N ASP A 15 -9.13 8.39 -17.26
CA ASP A 15 -10.35 8.74 -16.55
C ASP A 15 -10.41 8.03 -15.19
N LEU A 16 -9.89 6.80 -15.12
CA LEU A 16 -9.66 6.08 -13.86
C LEU A 16 -8.77 6.89 -12.91
N ILE A 17 -7.60 7.33 -13.37
CA ILE A 17 -6.63 8.03 -12.52
C ILE A 17 -7.12 9.43 -12.14
N CYS A 18 -7.64 10.20 -13.10
CA CYS A 18 -8.15 11.54 -12.83
C CYS A 18 -9.43 11.53 -11.98
N GLY A 19 -10.24 10.47 -12.11
CA GLY A 19 -11.44 10.26 -11.31
C GLY A 19 -11.14 9.76 -9.90
N ASN A 20 -10.05 9.02 -9.71
CA ASN A 20 -9.63 8.45 -8.43
C ASN A 20 -8.09 8.44 -8.33
N TYR A 21 -7.51 9.56 -7.90
CA TYR A 21 -6.06 9.78 -7.93
C TYR A 21 -5.19 8.72 -7.20
N PRO A 22 -5.64 8.03 -6.12
CA PRO A 22 -4.88 6.93 -5.53
C PRO A 22 -4.60 5.77 -6.50
N MET A 23 -5.42 5.61 -7.56
CA MET A 23 -5.21 4.60 -8.60
C MET A 23 -3.89 4.80 -9.36
N LEU A 24 -3.28 5.99 -9.29
CA LEU A 24 -1.93 6.22 -9.78
C LEU A 24 -0.92 5.28 -9.12
N LEU A 25 -1.01 5.08 -7.81
CA LEU A 25 -0.11 4.19 -7.07
C LEU A 25 -0.40 2.73 -7.37
N VAL A 26 -1.69 2.38 -7.52
CA VAL A 26 -2.09 1.03 -7.95
C VAL A 26 -1.47 0.69 -9.29
N MET A 27 -1.63 1.57 -10.28
CA MET A 27 -1.03 1.44 -11.61
C MET A 27 0.50 1.29 -11.55
N SER A 28 1.17 2.15 -10.78
CA SER A 28 2.62 2.09 -10.62
C SER A 28 3.10 0.76 -10.03
N ARG A 29 2.36 0.18 -9.07
CA ARG A 29 2.68 -1.11 -8.43
C ARG A 29 2.49 -2.30 -9.36
N PHE A 30 1.60 -2.18 -10.35
CA PHE A 30 1.51 -3.15 -11.45
C PHE A 30 2.64 -2.99 -12.48
N GLY A 31 3.53 -2.00 -12.34
CA GLY A 31 4.62 -1.75 -13.28
C GLY A 31 4.20 -0.98 -14.53
N ILE A 32 3.01 -0.36 -14.51
CA ILE A 32 2.50 0.43 -15.64
C ILE A 32 3.05 1.86 -15.53
N ALA A 33 3.82 2.28 -16.53
CA ALA A 33 4.35 3.64 -16.61
C ALA A 33 3.31 4.65 -17.11
N LEU A 34 3.51 5.93 -16.77
CA LEU A 34 2.77 7.04 -17.35
C LEU A 34 3.07 7.21 -18.85
N GLY A 35 2.19 7.92 -19.56
CA GLY A 35 2.36 8.19 -21.00
C GLY A 35 1.63 7.19 -21.92
N PHE A 36 0.52 6.61 -21.45
CA PHE A 36 -0.29 5.67 -22.23
C PHE A 36 -1.24 6.33 -23.25
N GLY A 37 -1.34 7.66 -23.28
CA GLY A 37 -2.20 8.39 -24.21
C GLY A 37 -3.69 8.15 -23.96
N GLU A 38 -4.47 8.01 -25.03
CA GLU A 38 -5.94 7.83 -24.97
C GLU A 38 -6.38 6.37 -24.78
N LYS A 39 -5.44 5.46 -24.47
CA LYS A 39 -5.69 4.02 -24.39
C LYS A 39 -6.62 3.65 -23.23
N ASN A 40 -7.40 2.61 -23.45
CA ASN A 40 -8.24 2.03 -22.41
C ASN A 40 -7.44 1.12 -21.46
N ILE A 41 -8.06 0.76 -20.33
CA ILE A 41 -7.42 -0.06 -19.29
C ILE A 41 -6.87 -1.36 -19.86
N GLY A 42 -7.66 -2.09 -20.67
CA GLY A 42 -7.23 -3.37 -21.22
C GLY A 42 -6.05 -3.24 -22.19
N GLU A 43 -6.03 -2.21 -23.03
CA GLU A 43 -4.90 -1.92 -23.91
C GLU A 43 -3.62 -1.63 -23.12
N VAL A 44 -3.73 -0.84 -22.05
CA VAL A 44 -2.60 -0.49 -21.19
C VAL A 44 -2.09 -1.73 -20.45
N CYS A 45 -2.95 -2.52 -19.83
CA CYS A 45 -2.56 -3.75 -19.14
C CYS A 45 -1.85 -4.73 -20.10
N ARG A 46 -2.42 -4.99 -21.29
CA ARG A 46 -1.79 -5.89 -22.29
C ARG A 46 -0.42 -5.39 -22.76
N GLN A 47 -0.26 -4.08 -22.98
CA GLN A 47 1.02 -3.51 -23.39
C GLN A 47 2.11 -3.62 -22.33
N ASN A 48 1.72 -3.62 -21.05
CA ASN A 48 2.64 -3.71 -19.92
C ASN A 48 2.75 -5.15 -19.37
N GLN A 49 2.17 -6.15 -20.05
CA GLN A 49 2.18 -7.55 -19.61
C GLN A 49 1.61 -7.72 -18.18
N VAL A 50 0.50 -7.03 -17.92
CA VAL A 50 -0.28 -7.12 -16.69
C VAL A 50 -1.58 -7.86 -17.00
N ASP A 51 -1.93 -8.85 -16.18
CA ASP A 51 -3.23 -9.50 -16.26
C ASP A 51 -4.34 -8.47 -15.97
N THR A 52 -5.20 -8.27 -16.96
CA THR A 52 -6.21 -7.22 -16.90
C THR A 52 -7.29 -7.54 -15.86
N CYS A 53 -7.57 -8.82 -15.64
CA CYS A 53 -8.52 -9.27 -14.63
C CYS A 53 -8.02 -8.97 -13.21
N THR A 54 -6.75 -9.30 -12.93
CA THR A 54 -6.09 -9.02 -11.65
C THR A 54 -6.01 -7.51 -11.39
N PHE A 55 -5.63 -6.71 -12.40
CA PHE A 55 -5.63 -5.25 -12.29
C PHE A 55 -7.00 -4.69 -11.93
N LEU A 56 -8.04 -5.07 -12.69
CA LEU A 56 -9.41 -4.60 -12.45
C LEU A 56 -9.98 -5.10 -11.12
N THR A 57 -9.57 -6.29 -10.66
CA THR A 57 -9.97 -6.80 -9.34
C THR A 57 -9.47 -5.88 -8.24
N VAL A 58 -8.17 -5.52 -8.24
CA VAL A 58 -7.59 -4.62 -7.24
C VAL A 58 -8.18 -3.21 -7.35
N VAL A 59 -8.30 -2.67 -8.57
CA VAL A 59 -8.87 -1.33 -8.80
C VAL A 59 -10.31 -1.24 -8.30
N ASN A 60 -11.17 -2.19 -8.67
CA ASN A 60 -12.58 -2.16 -8.26
C ASN A 60 -12.75 -2.43 -6.77
N PHE A 61 -11.96 -3.33 -6.20
CA PHE A 61 -11.95 -3.58 -4.76
C PHE A 61 -11.64 -2.31 -3.97
N LEU A 62 -10.62 -1.56 -4.38
CA LEU A 62 -10.21 -0.32 -3.70
C LEU A 62 -11.12 0.87 -4.02
N ALA A 63 -11.78 0.89 -5.19
CA ALA A 63 -12.65 2.00 -5.58
C ALA A 63 -14.08 1.92 -5.03
N GLU A 64 -14.65 0.72 -4.88
CA GLU A 64 -16.06 0.55 -4.50
C GLU A 64 -16.28 0.11 -3.05
N ASP A 65 -15.23 -0.18 -2.29
CA ASP A 65 -15.33 -0.79 -0.95
C ASP A 65 -16.17 -2.10 -0.97
N ALA A 66 -16.20 -2.77 -2.12
CA ALA A 66 -17.03 -3.94 -2.37
C ALA A 66 -16.32 -5.22 -1.91
N PRO A 67 -17.07 -6.24 -1.43
CA PRO A 67 -16.50 -7.54 -1.12
C PRO A 67 -15.86 -8.14 -2.37
N ALA A 68 -14.70 -8.77 -2.19
CA ALA A 68 -14.06 -9.55 -3.23
C ALA A 68 -14.99 -10.70 -3.63
N GLU A 69 -15.68 -10.57 -4.77
CA GLU A 69 -16.35 -11.70 -5.40
C GLU A 69 -15.27 -12.72 -5.82
N SER A 70 -15.61 -14.02 -5.79
CA SER A 70 -14.68 -15.15 -5.92
C SER A 70 -13.55 -14.89 -6.93
N ALA A 71 -12.32 -14.98 -6.43
CA ALA A 71 -11.08 -14.57 -7.07
C ALA A 71 -10.75 -15.35 -8.34
N ASP A 72 -10.92 -14.73 -9.51
CA ASP A 72 -10.30 -15.16 -10.77
C ASP A 72 -9.09 -14.25 -11.08
N PHE A 73 -8.15 -14.15 -10.12
CA PHE A 73 -6.95 -13.33 -10.25
C PHE A 73 -5.67 -14.14 -10.01
N SER A 74 -4.55 -13.65 -10.55
CA SER A 74 -3.25 -14.27 -10.40
C SER A 74 -2.62 -13.92 -9.04
N LEU A 75 -2.43 -14.94 -8.19
CA LEU A 75 -1.68 -14.79 -6.93
C LEU A 75 -0.24 -14.34 -7.17
N GLU A 76 0.40 -14.77 -8.26
CA GLU A 76 1.76 -14.34 -8.59
C GLU A 76 1.83 -12.84 -8.92
N GLU A 77 0.85 -12.34 -9.69
CA GLU A 77 0.78 -10.92 -9.99
C GLU A 77 0.41 -10.08 -8.77
N LEU A 78 -0.47 -10.58 -7.90
CA LEU A 78 -0.82 -9.90 -6.65
C LEU A 78 0.38 -9.82 -5.71
N MET A 79 1.18 -10.88 -5.59
CA MET A 79 2.45 -10.83 -4.84
C MET A 79 3.42 -9.82 -5.44
N ARG A 80 3.54 -9.73 -6.77
CA ARG A 80 4.37 -8.71 -7.43
C ARG A 80 3.87 -7.30 -7.12
N TYR A 81 2.55 -7.09 -7.13
CA TYR A 81 1.92 -5.83 -6.75
C TYR A 81 2.26 -5.42 -5.30
N LEU A 82 2.12 -6.34 -4.34
CA LEU A 82 2.43 -6.09 -2.93
C LEU A 82 3.93 -5.86 -2.72
N HIS A 83 4.80 -6.66 -3.34
CA HIS A 83 6.25 -6.45 -3.32
C HIS A 83 6.65 -5.05 -3.82
N ASN A 84 6.07 -4.60 -4.93
CA ASN A 84 6.32 -3.27 -5.46
C ASN A 84 5.80 -2.16 -4.53
N ALA A 85 4.74 -2.43 -3.76
CA ALA A 85 4.30 -1.52 -2.70
C ALA A 85 5.33 -1.44 -1.57
N HIS A 86 5.89 -2.56 -1.12
CA HIS A 86 6.95 -2.60 -0.10
C HIS A 86 8.17 -1.78 -0.52
N ASP A 87 8.66 -2.00 -1.75
CA ASP A 87 9.78 -1.25 -2.30
C ASP A 87 9.49 0.26 -2.35
N TYR A 88 8.29 0.66 -2.78
CA TYR A 88 7.87 2.06 -2.76
C TYR A 88 7.85 2.65 -1.35
N PHE A 89 7.27 1.96 -0.36
CA PHE A 89 7.18 2.47 1.00
C PHE A 89 8.56 2.62 1.65
N LEU A 90 9.35 1.56 1.60
CA LEU A 90 10.62 1.46 2.33
C LEU A 90 11.76 2.24 1.66
N ARG A 91 11.82 2.25 0.32
CA ARG A 91 12.93 2.88 -0.41
C ARG A 91 12.64 4.31 -0.86
N PHE A 92 11.38 4.70 -0.96
CA PHE A 92 11.00 6.02 -1.44
C PHE A 92 10.13 6.80 -0.44
N ARG A 93 8.94 6.31 -0.10
CA ARG A 93 7.93 7.12 0.60
C ARG A 93 8.39 7.53 2.00
N LEU A 94 8.76 6.57 2.84
CA LEU A 94 9.16 6.84 4.22
C LEU A 94 10.47 7.63 4.32
N PRO A 95 11.55 7.31 3.56
CA PRO A 95 12.76 8.13 3.57
C PRO A 95 12.53 9.58 3.13
N ASN A 96 11.75 9.82 2.07
CA ASN A 96 11.44 11.18 1.63
C ASN A 96 10.62 11.95 2.66
N LEU A 97 9.63 11.30 3.28
CA LEU A 97 8.82 11.92 4.32
C LEU A 97 9.66 12.24 5.56
N ARG A 98 10.62 11.38 5.91
CA ARG A 98 11.55 11.60 7.01
C ARG A 98 12.48 12.80 6.78
N ALA A 99 12.97 12.97 5.56
CA ALA A 99 13.79 14.12 5.20
C ALA A 99 12.98 15.43 5.32
N LYS A 100 11.78 15.46 4.74
CA LYS A 100 10.86 16.61 4.86
C LYS A 100 10.49 16.93 6.30
N LEU A 101 10.25 15.90 7.12
CA LEU A 101 9.99 16.08 8.55
C LEU A 101 11.17 16.73 9.25
N ALA A 102 12.41 16.31 8.96
CA ALA A 102 13.60 16.89 9.56
C ALA A 102 13.76 18.37 9.22
N GLU A 103 13.47 18.76 7.99
CA GLU A 103 13.47 20.16 7.53
C GLU A 103 12.33 20.97 8.17
N ALA A 104 11.15 20.37 8.36
CA ALA A 104 9.98 21.06 8.87
C ALA A 104 10.02 21.35 10.39
N VAL A 105 10.87 20.65 11.14
CA VAL A 105 10.94 20.76 12.62
C VAL A 105 12.15 21.54 13.11
N THR A 106 12.84 22.29 12.24
CA THR A 106 14.01 23.10 12.62
C THR A 106 13.67 24.26 13.54
N ASP A 107 12.44 24.75 13.50
CA ASP A 107 12.01 25.97 14.20
C ASP A 107 11.43 25.69 15.59
N CYS A 108 11.51 24.45 16.09
CA CYS A 108 11.08 24.08 17.44
C CYS A 108 12.28 23.68 18.33
N PRO A 109 12.12 23.63 19.66
CA PRO A 109 13.18 23.20 20.57
C PRO A 109 13.77 21.84 20.19
N ASP A 110 15.09 21.67 20.34
CA ASP A 110 15.83 20.49 19.89
C ASP A 110 15.33 19.17 20.50
N ASP A 111 14.89 19.21 21.75
CA ASP A 111 14.30 18.07 22.47
C ASP A 111 12.96 17.66 21.87
N VAL A 112 12.10 18.62 21.52
CA VAL A 112 10.83 18.39 20.82
C VAL A 112 11.08 17.83 19.43
N ALA A 113 12.00 18.44 18.68
CA ALA A 113 12.38 17.98 17.35
C ALA A 113 12.95 16.56 17.37
N PHE A 114 13.76 16.23 18.39
CA PHE A 114 14.29 14.89 18.60
C PHE A 114 13.19 13.86 18.86
N VAL A 115 12.25 14.16 19.75
CA VAL A 115 11.13 13.27 20.07
C VAL A 115 10.27 13.00 18.83
N ILE A 116 9.92 14.04 18.06
CA ILE A 116 9.15 13.91 16.81
C ILE A 116 9.85 12.97 15.82
N ARG A 117 11.15 13.18 15.59
CA ARG A 117 11.95 12.34 14.69
C ARG A 117 11.99 10.89 15.17
N LYS A 118 12.17 10.67 16.47
CA LYS A 118 12.19 9.35 17.08
C LYS A 118 10.86 8.60 16.86
N PHE A 119 9.72 9.25 17.10
CA PHE A 119 8.40 8.65 16.84
C PHE A 119 8.23 8.24 15.37
N PHE A 120 8.69 9.07 14.43
CA PHE A 120 8.67 8.71 13.02
C PHE A 120 9.56 7.50 12.72
N ASP A 121 10.79 7.48 13.24
CA ASP A 121 11.75 6.40 13.00
C ASP A 121 11.23 5.07 13.58
N GLU A 122 10.58 5.10 14.74
CA GLU A 122 9.93 3.93 15.34
C GLU A 122 8.71 3.44 14.55
N TYR A 123 7.98 4.34 13.89
CA TYR A 123 6.90 3.96 12.97
C TYR A 123 7.45 3.30 11.70
N ALA A 124 8.45 3.92 11.06
CA ALA A 124 9.07 3.38 9.86
C ALA A 124 9.71 2.00 10.11
N ALA A 125 10.28 1.78 11.30
CA ALA A 125 10.84 0.49 11.69
C ALA A 125 9.78 -0.62 11.83
N GLU A 126 8.57 -0.32 12.31
CA GLU A 126 7.50 -1.35 12.35
C GLU A 126 7.00 -1.68 10.94
N VAL A 127 6.87 -0.68 10.07
CA VAL A 127 6.51 -0.90 8.65
C VAL A 127 7.54 -1.82 7.98
N ASP A 128 8.84 -1.53 8.14
CA ASP A 128 9.93 -2.36 7.61
C ASP A 128 9.87 -3.78 8.18
N LYS A 129 9.71 -3.92 9.50
CA LYS A 129 9.62 -5.25 10.14
C LYS A 129 8.47 -6.09 9.60
N HIS A 130 7.29 -5.49 9.40
CA HIS A 130 6.11 -6.14 8.85
C HIS A 130 6.35 -6.60 7.40
N MET A 131 6.73 -5.67 6.51
CA MET A 131 6.98 -5.98 5.10
C MET A 131 8.15 -6.97 4.94
N SER A 132 9.21 -6.84 5.75
CA SER A 132 10.32 -7.79 5.80
C SER A 132 9.88 -9.20 6.18
N TYR A 133 8.88 -9.34 7.06
CA TYR A 133 8.34 -10.65 7.42
C TYR A 133 7.61 -11.28 6.24
N GLU A 134 6.82 -10.50 5.50
CA GLU A 134 6.13 -10.98 4.32
C GLU A 134 7.10 -11.46 3.23
N GLU A 135 8.10 -10.64 2.91
CA GLU A 135 9.11 -10.96 1.89
C GLU A 135 9.93 -12.21 2.23
N LYS A 136 10.26 -12.40 3.52
CA LYS A 136 11.15 -13.47 3.97
C LYS A 136 10.41 -14.75 4.35
N VAL A 137 9.12 -14.67 4.65
CA VAL A 137 8.35 -15.80 5.21
C VAL A 137 7.07 -16.06 4.40
N VAL A 138 6.20 -15.06 4.26
CA VAL A 138 4.88 -15.25 3.65
C VAL A 138 4.98 -15.50 2.15
N PHE A 139 5.67 -14.65 1.39
CA PHE A 139 5.78 -14.83 -0.05
C PHE A 139 6.52 -16.12 -0.44
N PRO A 140 7.64 -16.51 0.20
CA PRO A 140 8.25 -17.82 -0.04
C PRO A 140 7.30 -18.98 0.24
N TYR A 141 6.52 -18.90 1.33
CA TYR A 141 5.52 -19.92 1.66
C TYR A 141 4.45 -20.04 0.57
N VAL A 142 3.89 -18.91 0.11
CA VAL A 142 2.86 -18.88 -0.95
C VAL A 142 3.42 -19.44 -2.27
N ARG A 143 4.67 -19.10 -2.62
CA ARG A 143 5.34 -19.69 -3.80
C ARG A 143 5.50 -21.21 -3.68
N SER A 144 5.80 -21.74 -2.50
CA SER A 144 5.84 -23.20 -2.29
C SER A 144 4.45 -23.82 -2.40
N LEU A 145 3.41 -23.19 -1.85
CA LEU A 145 2.02 -23.66 -2.02
C LEU A 145 1.62 -23.74 -3.49
N LEU A 146 1.93 -22.72 -4.30
CA LEU A 146 1.65 -22.70 -5.74
C LEU A 146 2.38 -23.81 -6.51
N LYS A 147 3.49 -24.33 -5.99
CA LYS A 147 4.21 -25.48 -6.54
C LYS A 147 3.67 -26.84 -6.04
N GLY A 148 2.65 -26.84 -5.19
CA GLY A 148 2.12 -28.03 -4.53
C GLY A 148 2.93 -28.50 -3.32
N GLU A 149 3.91 -27.72 -2.86
CA GLU A 149 4.77 -28.06 -1.72
C GLU A 149 4.11 -27.62 -0.40
N LYS A 150 3.18 -28.43 0.11
CA LYS A 150 2.54 -28.16 1.40
C LYS A 150 3.47 -28.52 2.57
N SER A 151 4.05 -27.50 3.20
CA SER A 151 4.75 -27.66 4.47
C SER A 151 3.79 -27.40 5.63
N GLY A 152 3.52 -28.39 6.46
CA GLY A 152 2.68 -28.23 7.67
C GLY A 152 3.30 -27.36 8.77
N LYS A 153 4.44 -26.70 8.50
CA LYS A 153 5.15 -25.83 9.46
C LYS A 153 4.62 -24.39 9.50
N TYR A 154 3.82 -23.99 8.51
CA TYR A 154 3.27 -22.64 8.40
C TYR A 154 1.87 -22.66 7.78
N SER A 155 1.04 -21.69 8.16
CA SER A 155 -0.27 -21.39 7.55
C SER A 155 -0.46 -19.88 7.55
N ILE A 156 -1.14 -19.36 6.54
CA ILE A 156 -1.48 -17.95 6.39
C ILE A 156 -2.30 -17.41 7.57
N SER A 157 -3.00 -18.28 8.30
CA SER A 157 -3.68 -17.90 9.55
C SER A 157 -2.72 -17.35 10.62
N ILE A 158 -1.43 -17.69 10.58
CA ILE A 158 -0.40 -17.13 11.47
C ILE A 158 -0.16 -15.65 11.12
N PHE A 159 -0.08 -15.32 9.83
CA PHE A 159 0.04 -13.95 9.35
C PHE A 159 -1.21 -13.14 9.71
N SER A 160 -2.40 -13.63 9.35
CA SER A 160 -3.67 -12.93 9.60
C SER A 160 -3.91 -12.59 11.08
N LYS A 161 -3.51 -13.47 12.02
CA LYS A 161 -3.62 -13.19 13.47
C LYS A 161 -2.64 -12.12 13.97
N ARG A 162 -1.55 -11.89 13.25
CA ARG A 162 -0.45 -11.01 13.60
C ARG A 162 -0.38 -9.77 12.73
N HIS A 163 -1.34 -9.56 11.83
CA HIS A 163 -1.39 -8.38 10.98
C HIS A 163 -1.40 -7.15 11.90
N ASP A 164 -0.25 -6.50 11.96
CA ASP A 164 0.14 -5.66 13.10
C ASP A 164 -0.60 -4.33 13.03
N ARG A 165 -0.96 -3.77 14.19
CA ARG A 165 -1.55 -2.43 14.30
C ARG A 165 -0.49 -1.33 14.13
N ILE A 166 0.16 -1.30 12.97
CA ILE A 166 1.11 -0.26 12.56
C ILE A 166 0.47 1.15 12.69
N ASP A 167 -0.85 1.22 12.56
CA ASP A 167 -1.69 2.43 12.64
C ASP A 167 -1.58 3.19 13.96
N LEU A 168 -1.26 2.52 15.08
CA LEU A 168 -1.24 3.17 16.39
C LEU A 168 -0.10 4.20 16.51
N LYS A 169 1.10 3.88 16.03
CA LYS A 169 2.26 4.77 16.16
C LYS A 169 2.15 6.02 15.29
N ILE A 170 1.58 5.90 14.09
CA ILE A 170 1.40 7.06 13.21
C ILE A 170 0.30 8.01 13.71
N ALA A 171 -0.74 7.47 14.35
CA ALA A 171 -1.77 8.27 15.01
C ALA A 171 -1.19 9.11 16.15
N GLU A 172 -0.26 8.56 16.94
CA GLU A 172 0.44 9.30 17.99
C GLU A 172 1.28 10.44 17.41
N LEU A 173 2.09 10.18 16.38
CA LEU A 173 2.90 11.21 15.72
C LEU A 173 2.03 12.36 15.18
N LYS A 174 0.93 12.04 14.48
CA LYS A 174 -0.02 13.07 14.01
C LYS A 174 -0.57 13.88 15.17
N ASN A 175 -1.00 13.24 16.25
CA ASN A 175 -1.52 13.93 17.43
C ASN A 175 -0.47 14.86 18.05
N ILE A 176 0.80 14.43 18.13
CA ILE A 176 1.91 15.26 18.61
C ILE A 176 2.08 16.50 17.73
N LEU A 177 2.18 16.31 16.42
CA LEU A 177 2.37 17.40 15.47
C LEU A 177 1.19 18.38 15.44
N ILE A 178 -0.04 17.89 15.52
CA ILE A 178 -1.25 18.72 15.42
C ILE A 178 -1.56 19.46 16.73
N LYS A 179 -1.38 18.81 17.88
CA LYS A 179 -1.87 19.33 19.17
C LYS A 179 -0.78 19.99 20.01
N TYR A 180 0.48 19.57 19.86
CA TYR A 180 1.55 19.89 20.80
C TYR A 180 2.78 20.50 20.14
N TYR A 181 2.80 20.69 18.81
CA TYR A 181 3.91 21.34 18.14
C TYR A 181 4.01 22.82 18.59
N PRO A 182 5.15 23.27 19.15
CA PRO A 182 5.25 24.56 19.80
C PRO A 182 5.62 25.71 18.85
N GLY A 183 6.00 25.41 17.60
CA GLY A 183 6.29 26.42 16.60
C GLY A 183 5.02 27.04 16.01
N ALA A 184 5.15 28.15 15.29
CA ALA A 184 4.02 28.85 14.66
C ALA A 184 3.32 28.04 13.53
N GLY A 185 3.85 26.86 13.20
CA GLY A 185 3.51 26.10 11.99
C GLY A 185 4.19 26.67 10.75
N SER A 186 4.35 25.85 9.72
CA SER A 186 4.94 26.25 8.43
C SER A 186 4.31 25.46 7.29
N ASP A 187 4.40 25.99 6.07
CA ASP A 187 3.96 25.24 4.88
C ASP A 187 4.73 23.92 4.71
N ALA A 188 5.98 23.88 5.17
CA ALA A 188 6.78 22.65 5.23
C ALA A 188 6.14 21.62 6.19
N LEU A 189 5.74 22.04 7.39
CA LEU A 189 5.07 21.17 8.35
C LEU A 189 3.70 20.70 7.85
N ASN A 190 2.93 21.59 7.21
CA ASN A 190 1.68 21.23 6.54
C ASN A 190 1.93 20.16 5.47
N GLY A 191 2.95 20.34 4.63
CA GLY A 191 3.34 19.37 3.61
C GLY A 191 3.72 18.00 4.19
N VAL A 192 4.38 17.98 5.35
CA VAL A 192 4.70 16.74 6.08
C VAL A 192 3.43 16.08 6.60
N LEU A 193 2.52 16.83 7.23
CA LEU A 193 1.24 16.30 7.71
C LEU A 193 0.41 15.70 6.57
N PHE A 194 0.25 16.40 5.45
CA PHE A 194 -0.38 15.84 4.25
C PHE A 194 0.32 14.58 3.75
N GLY A 195 1.66 14.58 3.77
CA GLY A 195 2.47 13.41 3.46
C GLY A 195 2.17 12.22 4.38
N ILE A 196 2.02 12.45 5.68
CA ILE A 196 1.66 11.42 6.66
C ILE A 196 0.26 10.86 6.36
N PHE A 197 -0.75 11.71 6.21
CA PHE A 197 -2.12 11.28 5.93
C PHE A 197 -2.21 10.42 4.67
N ALA A 198 -1.59 10.86 3.57
CA ALA A 198 -1.61 10.10 2.32
C ALA A 198 -0.81 8.77 2.43
N THR A 199 0.22 8.70 3.28
CA THR A 199 0.98 7.44 3.50
C THR A 199 0.14 6.45 4.29
N GLU A 200 -0.58 6.93 5.30
CA GLU A 200 -1.48 6.11 6.12
C GLU A 200 -2.64 5.56 5.29
N GLU A 201 -3.32 6.40 4.49
CA GLU A 201 -4.40 5.94 3.60
C GLU A 201 -3.93 4.87 2.61
N ASP A 202 -2.71 5.01 2.10
CA ASP A 202 -2.11 4.08 1.16
C ASP A 202 -1.70 2.75 1.84
N LEU A 203 -1.16 2.80 3.06
CA LEU A 203 -0.91 1.59 3.86
C LEU A 203 -2.20 0.88 4.25
N LEU A 204 -3.26 1.61 4.62
CA LEU A 204 -4.57 1.03 4.87
C LEU A 204 -5.11 0.32 3.62
N SER A 205 -4.94 0.91 2.45
CA SER A 205 -5.34 0.29 1.17
C SER A 205 -4.53 -0.98 0.87
N HIS A 206 -3.23 -0.98 1.19
CA HIS A 206 -2.35 -2.14 1.08
C HIS A 206 -2.78 -3.29 2.01
N ASN A 207 -2.97 -2.99 3.30
CA ASN A 207 -3.46 -3.94 4.30
C ASN A 207 -4.81 -4.55 3.90
N ARG A 208 -5.71 -3.73 3.33
CA ARG A 208 -7.00 -4.21 2.82
C ARG A 208 -6.84 -5.22 1.68
N VAL A 209 -5.91 -4.99 0.75
CA VAL A 209 -5.62 -5.94 -0.33
C VAL A 209 -5.10 -7.25 0.25
N GLU A 210 -4.26 -7.19 1.28
CA GLU A 210 -3.77 -8.39 1.98
C GLU A 210 -4.91 -9.15 2.67
N ASP A 211 -5.64 -8.48 3.54
CA ASP A 211 -6.66 -9.10 4.40
C ASP A 211 -7.86 -9.62 3.62
N CYS A 212 -8.25 -8.94 2.55
CA CYS A 212 -9.49 -9.23 1.83
C CYS A 212 -9.29 -9.92 0.48
N LEU A 213 -8.10 -9.87 -0.12
CA LEU A 213 -7.81 -10.56 -1.38
C LEU A 213 -6.76 -11.66 -1.18
N PHE A 214 -5.58 -11.29 -0.67
CA PHE A 214 -4.44 -12.20 -0.61
C PHE A 214 -4.65 -13.35 0.39
N VAL A 215 -5.00 -13.04 1.64
CA VAL A 215 -5.21 -14.02 2.70
C VAL A 215 -6.34 -15.01 2.37
N PRO A 216 -7.53 -14.57 1.91
CA PRO A 216 -8.58 -15.50 1.50
C PRO A 216 -8.17 -16.42 0.35
N ALA A 217 -7.48 -15.90 -0.67
CA ALA A 217 -7.03 -16.69 -1.81
C ALA A 217 -6.02 -17.78 -1.38
N ILE A 218 -5.07 -17.45 -0.49
CA ILE A 218 -4.12 -18.43 0.05
C ILE A 218 -4.85 -19.45 0.94
N THR A 219 -5.83 -19.02 1.73
CA THR A 219 -6.63 -19.93 2.56
C THR A 219 -7.36 -20.96 1.70
N THR A 220 -7.92 -20.56 0.56
CA THR A 220 -8.50 -21.50 -0.42
C THR A 220 -7.44 -22.45 -0.99
N LEU A 221 -6.26 -21.95 -1.32
CA LEU A 221 -5.14 -22.76 -1.83
C LEU A 221 -4.64 -23.78 -0.80
N GLU A 222 -4.61 -23.43 0.49
CA GLU A 222 -4.25 -24.35 1.58
C GLU A 222 -5.21 -25.55 1.68
N LEU A 223 -6.49 -25.37 1.33
CA LEU A 223 -7.55 -26.39 1.41
C LEU A 223 -7.63 -27.34 0.20
N GLN A 224 -6.95 -27.02 -0.92
CA GLN A 224 -6.93 -27.84 -2.15
C GLN A 224 -5.97 -29.02 -2.07
#